data_AF-A0A0N7I3V8-F1
#
_entry.id   AF-A0A0N7I3V8-F1
#
_cell.length_a   1.000
_cell.length_b   1.000
_cell.length_c   1.000
_cell.angle_alpha   90.00
_cell.angle_beta   90.00
_cell.angle_gamma   90.00
#
_symmetry.space_group_name_H-M   'P 1'
#
loop_
_entity.id
_entity.type
_entity.pdbx_description
1 polymer ?
#
loop_
_entity_poly.entity_id
_entity_poly.type
_entity_poly.pdbx_seq_one_letter_code
_entity_poly.pdbx_strand_id
1 'polypeptide(L)'
;MSDMSTIEHGAAEPPVHSPAEIEEWAELVRRRIVRQPPRPGTVKTPDSIIEDLEHLKYAAGQNVVILREAERMRSAARRALARAQAAAQRTAREEAKTEKLTVDEKAARVEELTEALADAVEVAEIAYNYARRVAELTESAKSTTQTQSKQVEITYALAGSRRGA
;
A
#
# COMPACT_ATOMS: atom_id res chain seq x y z
N MET A 1 21.97 48.37 -5.77
CA MET A 1 22.79 47.23 -6.22
C MET A 1 22.36 46.03 -5.42
N SER A 2 21.85 45.04 -6.14
CA SER A 2 21.30 43.79 -5.62
C SER A 2 22.32 43.00 -4.82
N ASP A 3 21.87 42.27 -3.81
CA ASP A 3 22.38 40.91 -3.65
C ASP A 3 21.26 39.97 -3.19
N MET A 4 21.02 38.97 -4.04
CA MET A 4 20.08 37.88 -3.85
C MET A 4 20.82 36.74 -3.16
N SER A 5 20.62 36.53 -1.86
CA SER A 5 20.99 35.26 -1.25
C SER A 5 19.79 34.31 -1.32
N THR A 6 19.84 33.45 -2.31
CA THR A 6 19.09 32.20 -2.52
C THR A 6 18.52 31.60 -1.23
N ILE A 7 17.20 31.65 -1.09
CA ILE A 7 16.47 30.74 -0.20
C ILE A 7 16.33 29.43 -0.97
N GLU A 8 17.22 28.48 -0.71
CA GLU A 8 17.03 27.09 -1.11
C GLU A 8 15.83 26.52 -0.33
N HIS A 9 14.62 26.67 -0.88
CA HIS A 9 13.48 25.84 -0.53
C HIS A 9 13.42 24.65 -1.48
N GLY A 10 14.47 23.82 -1.45
CA GLY A 10 14.38 22.44 -1.89
C GLY A 10 13.77 21.65 -0.74
N ALA A 11 12.44 21.56 -0.68
CA ALA A 11 11.80 20.59 0.19
C ALA A 11 12.35 19.20 -0.20
N ALA A 12 13.23 18.65 0.65
CA ALA A 12 13.72 17.30 0.48
C ALA A 12 12.47 16.40 0.37
N GLU A 13 12.23 15.87 -0.83
CA GLU A 13 11.19 14.87 -1.02
C GLU A 13 11.49 13.77 0.01
N PRO A 14 10.55 13.43 0.93
CA PRO A 14 10.83 12.44 1.96
C PRO A 14 11.33 11.16 1.27
N PRO A 15 12.27 10.43 1.89
CA PRO A 15 12.85 9.25 1.27
C PRO A 15 11.71 8.32 0.84
N VAL A 16 11.64 8.08 -0.47
CA VAL A 16 10.64 7.20 -1.05
C VAL A 16 11.03 5.78 -0.66
N HIS A 17 10.20 5.13 0.15
CA HIS A 17 10.39 3.74 0.53
C HIS A 17 10.42 2.84 -0.72
N SER A 18 11.25 1.81 -0.67
CA SER A 18 11.34 0.81 -1.72
C SER A 18 10.10 -0.09 -1.74
N PRO A 19 9.76 -0.71 -2.88
CA PRO A 19 8.66 -1.67 -2.96
C PRO A 19 8.78 -2.81 -1.95
N ALA A 20 10.00 -3.33 -1.76
CA ALA A 20 10.27 -4.41 -0.81
C ALA A 20 9.97 -4.01 0.64
N GLU A 21 10.30 -2.79 1.06
CA GLU A 21 9.96 -2.28 2.40
C GLU A 21 8.45 -2.17 2.60
N ILE A 22 7.72 -1.68 1.59
CA ILE A 22 6.25 -1.59 1.64
C ILE A 22 5.63 -2.98 1.78
N GLU A 23 6.13 -3.96 1.02
CA GLU A 23 5.67 -5.35 1.09
C GLU A 23 5.98 -5.98 2.44
N GLU A 24 7.18 -5.76 2.99
CA GLU A 24 7.56 -6.26 4.31
C GLU A 24 6.64 -5.71 5.40
N TRP A 25 6.35 -4.41 5.38
CA TRP A 25 5.43 -3.80 6.34
C TRP A 25 4.01 -4.33 6.20
N ALA A 26 3.51 -4.47 4.97
CA ALA A 26 2.21 -5.07 4.71
C ALA A 26 2.16 -6.53 5.18
N GLU A 27 3.22 -7.30 4.98
CA GLU A 27 3.32 -8.69 5.44
C GLU A 27 3.33 -8.79 6.97
N LEU A 28 4.01 -7.88 7.66
CA LEU A 28 3.97 -7.81 9.13
C LEU A 28 2.55 -7.57 9.64
N VAL A 29 1.79 -6.68 9.00
CA VAL A 29 0.37 -6.48 9.35
C VAL A 29 -0.45 -7.72 9.03
N ARG A 30 -0.26 -8.33 7.85
CA ARG A 30 -0.95 -9.55 7.45
C ARG A 30 -0.78 -10.67 8.48
N ARG A 31 0.45 -10.91 8.95
CA ARG A 31 0.72 -11.94 9.98
C ARG A 31 0.02 -11.65 11.30
N ARG A 32 -0.17 -10.38 11.65
CA ARG A 32 -0.87 -9.98 12.88
C ARG A 32 -2.38 -10.18 12.79
N ILE A 33 -2.98 -9.96 11.61
CA ILE A 33 -4.43 -10.11 11.41
C ILE A 33 -4.86 -11.56 11.19
N VAL A 34 -3.98 -12.41 10.65
CA VAL A 34 -4.24 -13.85 10.49
C VAL A 34 -4.03 -14.55 11.84
N ARG A 35 -5.04 -14.50 12.72
CA ARG A 35 -5.08 -15.37 13.90
C ARG A 35 -5.58 -16.76 13.51
N GLN A 36 -4.98 -17.80 14.11
CA GLN A 36 -5.49 -19.15 14.00
C GLN A 36 -6.93 -19.22 14.53
N PRO A 37 -7.79 -20.05 13.91
CA PRO A 37 -9.12 -20.30 14.46
C PRO A 37 -9.00 -20.76 15.92
N PRO A 38 -9.98 -20.40 16.78
CA PRO A 38 -9.98 -20.87 18.15
C PRO A 38 -9.87 -22.40 18.18
N ARG A 39 -9.06 -22.93 19.09
CA ARG A 39 -8.90 -24.39 19.21
C ARG A 39 -10.28 -25.04 19.43
N PRO A 40 -10.52 -26.24 18.90
CA PRO A 40 -11.77 -26.95 19.16
C PRO A 40 -12.06 -27.03 20.66
N GLY A 41 -13.26 -26.63 21.08
CA GLY A 41 -13.68 -26.60 22.49
C GLY A 41 -13.42 -25.29 23.24
N THR A 42 -12.73 -24.31 22.64
CA THR A 42 -12.57 -22.97 23.24
C THR A 42 -13.71 -22.05 22.79
N VAL A 43 -14.43 -21.46 23.75
CA VAL A 43 -15.51 -20.50 23.48
C VAL A 43 -14.91 -19.09 23.44
N LYS A 44 -15.32 -18.28 22.46
CA LYS A 44 -15.00 -16.84 22.43
C LYS A 44 -15.71 -16.13 23.58
N THR A 45 -14.95 -15.42 24.41
CA THR A 45 -15.46 -14.61 25.51
C THR A 45 -15.52 -13.13 25.11
N PRO A 46 -16.31 -12.29 25.80
CA PRO A 46 -16.32 -10.84 25.56
C PRO A 46 -14.92 -10.23 25.61
N ASP A 47 -14.11 -10.59 26.61
CA ASP A 47 -12.74 -10.08 26.76
C ASP A 47 -11.87 -10.46 25.56
N SER A 48 -11.96 -11.70 25.07
CA SER A 48 -11.21 -12.13 23.89
C SER A 48 -11.61 -11.38 22.61
N ILE A 49 -12.87 -10.96 22.50
CA ILE A 49 -13.36 -10.16 21.38
C ILE A 49 -12.85 -8.72 21.48
N ILE A 50 -12.81 -8.14 22.69
CA ILE A 50 -12.25 -6.80 22.92
C ILE A 50 -10.77 -6.78 22.51
N GLU A 51 -9.98 -7.76 22.96
CA GLU A 51 -8.57 -7.88 22.57
C GLU A 51 -8.40 -8.02 21.05
N ASP A 52 -9.23 -8.82 20.38
CA ASP A 52 -9.19 -8.96 18.93
C ASP A 52 -9.50 -7.64 18.22
N LEU A 53 -10.52 -6.90 18.67
CA LEU A 53 -10.89 -5.61 18.11
C LEU A 53 -9.81 -4.55 18.33
N GLU A 54 -9.14 -4.53 19.48
CA GLU A 54 -8.02 -3.62 19.76
C GLU A 54 -6.83 -3.89 18.85
N HIS A 55 -6.46 -5.17 18.67
CA HIS A 55 -5.41 -5.55 17.72
C HIS A 55 -5.75 -5.15 16.28
N LEU A 56 -7.00 -5.37 15.86
CA LEU A 56 -7.46 -5.00 14.51
C LEU A 56 -7.49 -3.48 14.32
N LYS A 57 -7.84 -2.71 15.35
CA LYS A 57 -7.78 -1.25 15.33
C LYS A 57 -6.35 -0.75 15.17
N TYR A 58 -5.40 -1.35 15.88
CA TYR A 58 -3.98 -1.03 15.73
C TYR A 58 -3.47 -1.36 14.32
N ALA A 59 -3.78 -2.54 13.80
CA ALA A 59 -3.44 -2.95 12.43
C ALA A 59 -4.03 -2.01 11.38
N ALA A 60 -5.28 -1.58 11.54
CA ALA A 60 -5.93 -0.61 10.66
C ALA A 60 -5.19 0.74 10.67
N GLY A 61 -4.73 1.21 11.84
CA GLY A 61 -3.90 2.41 11.94
C GLY A 61 -2.57 2.28 11.18
N GLN A 62 -1.91 1.12 11.25
CA GLN A 62 -0.69 0.84 10.49
C GLN A 62 -0.94 0.85 8.98
N ASN A 63 -2.04 0.24 8.52
CA ASN A 63 -2.40 0.22 7.10
C ASN A 63 -2.56 1.62 6.50
N VAL A 64 -3.07 2.60 7.26
CA VAL A 64 -3.18 3.99 6.78
C VAL A 64 -1.81 4.56 6.44
N VAL A 65 -0.81 4.33 7.30
CA VAL A 65 0.56 4.81 7.08
C VAL A 65 1.18 4.09 5.89
N ILE A 66 1.07 2.76 5.85
CA ILE A 66 1.64 1.92 4.78
C ILE A 66 1.05 2.34 3.42
N LEU A 67 -0.28 2.50 3.32
CA LEU A 67 -0.93 2.92 2.08
C LEU A 67 -0.52 4.31 1.63
N ARG A 68 -0.34 5.25 2.56
CA ARG A 68 0.15 6.59 2.23
C ARG A 68 1.55 6.54 1.63
N GLU A 69 2.45 5.78 2.24
CA GLU A 69 3.82 5.66 1.73
C GLU A 69 3.89 4.87 0.41
N ALA A 70 3.08 3.82 0.27
CA ALA A 70 2.95 3.07 -0.98
C ALA A 70 2.43 3.94 -2.14
N GLU A 71 1.44 4.81 -1.87
CA GLU A 71 0.92 5.77 -2.85
C GLU A 71 1.98 6.79 -3.27
N ARG A 72 2.77 7.30 -2.31
CA ARG A 72 3.88 8.22 -2.59
C ARG A 72 4.94 7.56 -3.46
N MET A 73 5.32 6.33 -3.14
CA MET A 73 6.26 5.53 -3.93
C MET A 73 5.77 5.31 -5.36
N ARG A 74 4.53 4.83 -5.53
CA ARG A 74 3.92 4.64 -6.84
C ARG A 74 3.87 5.95 -7.63
N SER A 75 3.50 7.05 -6.98
CA SER A 75 3.46 8.37 -7.61
C SER A 75 4.85 8.85 -8.03
N ALA A 76 5.88 8.62 -7.21
CA ALA A 76 7.26 8.98 -7.54
C ALA A 76 7.79 8.19 -8.74
N ALA A 77 7.54 6.87 -8.78
CA ALA A 77 7.91 6.02 -9.91
C ALA A 77 7.24 6.48 -11.22
N ARG A 78 5.92 6.75 -11.18
CA ARG A 78 5.17 7.26 -12.35
C ARG A 78 5.70 8.62 -12.82
N ARG A 79 6.03 9.52 -11.90
CA ARG A 79 6.67 10.81 -12.24
C ARG A 79 8.03 10.62 -12.87
N ALA A 80 8.84 9.67 -12.39
CA ALA A 80 10.14 9.37 -12.96
C ALA A 80 10.02 8.82 -14.40
N LEU A 81 9.11 7.87 -14.62
CA LEU A 81 8.82 7.33 -15.95
C LEU A 81 8.34 8.43 -16.91
N ALA A 82 7.41 9.28 -16.51
CA ALA A 82 6.92 10.38 -17.35
C ALA A 82 8.04 11.35 -17.76
N ARG A 83 8.95 11.68 -16.83
CA ARG A 83 10.12 12.53 -17.12
C ARG A 83 11.08 11.83 -18.10
N ALA A 84 11.31 10.53 -17.92
CA ALA A 84 12.18 9.75 -18.79
C ALA A 84 11.59 9.58 -20.19
N GLN A 85 10.28 9.30 -20.32
CA GLN A 85 9.59 9.26 -21.61
C GLN A 85 9.70 10.60 -22.34
N ALA A 86 9.51 11.73 -21.64
CA ALA A 86 9.68 13.04 -22.25
C ALA A 86 11.13 13.28 -22.72
N ALA A 87 12.13 12.78 -22.00
CA ALA A 87 13.53 12.87 -22.39
C ALA A 87 13.86 11.95 -23.58
N ALA A 88 13.43 10.68 -23.53
CA ALA A 88 13.61 9.69 -24.57
C ALA A 88 12.95 10.12 -25.88
N GLN A 89 11.75 10.71 -25.82
CA GLN A 89 11.10 11.28 -27.00
C GLN A 89 11.90 12.42 -27.64
N ARG A 90 12.58 13.25 -26.84
CA ARG A 90 13.47 14.29 -27.38
C ARG A 90 14.68 13.65 -28.06
N THR A 91 15.32 12.68 -27.42
CA THR A 91 16.46 11.94 -27.98
C THR A 91 16.09 11.25 -29.30
N ALA A 92 15.02 10.47 -29.32
CA ALA A 92 14.55 9.77 -30.52
C ALA A 92 14.17 10.74 -31.66
N ARG A 93 13.65 11.94 -31.33
CA ARG A 93 13.38 12.97 -32.34
C ARG A 93 14.64 13.55 -32.94
N GLU A 94 15.69 13.76 -32.15
CA GLU A 94 16.98 14.25 -32.67
C GLU A 94 17.68 13.16 -33.50
N GLU A 95 17.75 11.91 -33.00
CA GLU A 95 18.30 10.76 -33.73
C GLU A 95 17.57 10.53 -35.06
N ALA A 96 16.26 10.73 -35.09
CA ALA A 96 15.48 10.61 -36.33
C ALA A 96 15.81 11.66 -37.39
N LYS A 97 16.31 12.85 -37.00
CA LYS A 97 16.74 13.87 -37.98
C LYS A 97 18.07 13.47 -38.63
N THR A 98 18.95 12.79 -37.89
CA THR A 98 20.26 12.35 -38.37
C THR A 98 20.19 11.03 -39.13
N GLU A 99 19.40 10.06 -38.66
CA GLU A 99 19.41 8.68 -39.15
C GLU A 99 18.17 8.32 -39.98
N LYS A 100 17.23 9.25 -40.17
CA LYS A 100 15.94 9.03 -40.89
C LYS A 100 15.12 7.87 -40.32
N LEU A 101 15.14 7.68 -39.00
CA LEU A 101 14.32 6.67 -38.32
C LEU A 101 12.82 6.83 -38.68
N THR A 102 12.18 5.71 -38.92
CA THR A 102 10.73 5.57 -39.10
C THR A 102 9.98 5.89 -37.80
N VAL A 103 8.64 5.97 -37.87
CA VAL A 103 7.82 6.20 -36.67
C VAL A 103 7.92 5.03 -35.70
N ASP A 104 7.94 3.80 -36.20
CA ASP A 104 8.01 2.58 -35.40
C ASP A 104 9.37 2.44 -34.70
N GLU A 105 10.47 2.76 -35.40
CA GLU A 105 11.82 2.74 -34.81
C GLU A 105 11.99 3.80 -33.71
N LYS A 106 11.36 4.97 -33.84
CA LYS A 106 11.34 5.98 -32.78
C LYS A 106 10.57 5.50 -31.55
N ALA A 107 9.46 4.80 -31.74
CA ALA A 107 8.68 4.26 -30.64
C ALA A 107 9.48 3.18 -29.90
N ALA A 108 10.08 2.24 -30.63
CA ALA A 108 10.95 1.20 -30.06
C ALA A 108 12.14 1.80 -29.29
N ARG A 109 12.73 2.89 -29.81
CA ARG A 109 13.83 3.59 -29.12
C ARG A 109 13.40 4.24 -27.81
N VAL A 110 12.21 4.83 -27.77
CA VAL A 110 11.66 5.40 -26.53
C VAL A 110 11.37 4.30 -25.52
N GLU A 111 10.83 3.17 -25.96
CA GLU A 111 10.58 2.00 -25.13
C GLU A 111 11.88 1.46 -24.52
N GLU A 112 12.89 1.18 -25.34
CA GLU A 112 14.22 0.73 -24.91
C GLU A 112 14.83 1.68 -23.86
N LEU A 113 14.75 3.00 -24.09
CA LEU A 113 15.29 3.99 -23.16
C LEU A 113 14.50 4.12 -21.84
N THR A 114 13.29 3.56 -21.76
CA THR A 114 12.40 3.71 -20.60
C THR A 114 12.01 2.40 -19.93
N GLU A 115 12.41 1.25 -20.47
CA GLU A 115 12.08 -0.10 -19.99
C GLU A 115 12.32 -0.27 -18.48
N ALA A 116 13.53 0.01 -18.00
CA ALA A 116 13.86 -0.15 -16.58
C ALA A 116 12.99 0.72 -15.64
N LEU A 117 12.48 1.87 -16.10
CA LEU A 117 11.57 2.71 -15.33
C LEU A 117 10.11 2.26 -15.45
N ALA A 118 9.73 1.64 -16.56
CA ALA A 118 8.44 0.98 -16.70
C ALA A 118 8.34 -0.20 -15.73
N ASP A 119 9.38 -1.04 -15.66
CA ASP A 119 9.50 -2.12 -14.69
C ASP A 119 9.39 -1.61 -13.25
N ALA A 120 10.11 -0.51 -12.93
CA ALA A 120 10.05 0.09 -11.60
C ALA A 120 8.63 0.58 -11.23
N VAL A 121 7.86 1.07 -12.20
CA VAL A 121 6.44 1.44 -11.98
C VAL A 121 5.60 0.19 -11.73
N GLU A 122 5.78 -0.87 -12.50
CA GLU A 122 5.05 -2.13 -12.31
C GLU A 122 5.30 -2.71 -10.91
N VAL A 123 6.56 -2.80 -10.50
CA VAL A 123 6.94 -3.28 -9.16
C VAL A 123 6.31 -2.41 -8.06
N ALA A 124 6.31 -1.08 -8.22
CA ALA A 124 5.67 -0.18 -7.27
C ALA A 124 4.13 -0.36 -7.23
N GLU A 125 3.49 -0.68 -8.36
CA GLU A 125 2.06 -0.98 -8.43
C GLU A 125 1.71 -2.31 -7.75
N ILE A 126 2.54 -3.34 -7.93
CA ILE A 126 2.40 -4.63 -7.25
C ILE A 126 2.44 -4.44 -5.73
N ALA A 127 3.45 -3.74 -5.22
CA ALA A 127 3.60 -3.48 -3.79
C ALA A 127 2.44 -2.65 -3.22
N TYR A 128 1.99 -1.60 -3.93
CA TYR A 128 0.81 -0.83 -3.55
C TYR A 128 -0.45 -1.70 -3.48
N ASN A 129 -0.68 -2.53 -4.50
CA ASN A 129 -1.83 -3.41 -4.55
C ASN A 129 -1.80 -4.47 -3.44
N TYR A 130 -0.61 -4.96 -3.09
CA TYR A 130 -0.44 -5.87 -1.96
C TYR A 130 -0.84 -5.20 -0.63
N ALA A 131 -0.28 -4.02 -0.35
CA ALA A 131 -0.63 -3.24 0.85
C ALA A 131 -2.14 -2.95 0.93
N ARG A 132 -2.76 -2.60 -0.20
CA ARG A 132 -4.21 -2.39 -0.30
C ARG A 132 -5.02 -3.65 0.03
N ARG A 133 -4.64 -4.81 -0.50
CA ARG A 133 -5.30 -6.08 -0.19
C ARG A 133 -5.19 -6.42 1.29
N VAL A 134 -4.04 -6.18 1.93
CA VAL A 134 -3.89 -6.38 3.38
C VAL A 134 -4.79 -5.45 4.19
N ALA A 135 -4.95 -4.20 3.76
CA ALA A 135 -5.87 -3.26 4.39
C ALA A 135 -7.33 -3.73 4.27
N GLU A 136 -7.75 -4.19 3.09
CA GLU A 136 -9.08 -4.78 2.85
C GLU A 136 -9.32 -6.02 3.72
N LEU A 137 -8.32 -6.90 3.86
CA LEU A 137 -8.40 -8.06 4.76
C LEU A 137 -8.57 -7.64 6.23
N THR A 138 -7.91 -6.57 6.66
CA THR A 138 -8.02 -6.06 8.03
C THR A 138 -9.44 -5.56 8.33
N GLU A 139 -10.06 -4.83 7.40
CA GLU A 139 -11.44 -4.35 7.57
C GLU A 139 -12.44 -5.51 7.55
N SER A 140 -12.21 -6.52 6.69
CA SER A 140 -13.01 -7.75 6.68
C SER A 140 -12.92 -8.51 8.01
N ALA A 141 -11.72 -8.66 8.56
CA ALA A 141 -11.50 -9.29 9.86
C ALA A 141 -12.19 -8.53 11.00
N LYS A 142 -12.18 -7.19 10.97
CA LYS A 142 -12.88 -6.34 11.92
C LYS A 142 -14.40 -6.52 11.84
N SER A 143 -14.97 -6.50 10.64
CA SER A 143 -16.41 -6.76 10.43
C SER A 143 -16.83 -8.15 10.94
N THR A 144 -16.01 -9.17 10.67
CA THR A 144 -16.22 -10.52 11.18
C THR A 144 -16.19 -10.57 12.71
N THR A 145 -15.21 -9.92 13.33
CA THR A 145 -15.06 -9.88 14.80
C THR A 145 -16.22 -9.13 15.46
N GLN A 146 -16.70 -8.03 14.86
CA GLN A 146 -17.89 -7.31 15.34
C GLN A 146 -19.15 -8.18 15.26
N THR A 147 -19.27 -9.03 14.24
CA THR A 147 -20.37 -9.99 14.12
C THR A 147 -20.30 -11.04 15.23
N GLN A 148 -19.11 -11.58 15.49
CA GLN A 148 -18.87 -12.50 16.62
C GLN A 148 -19.18 -11.84 17.97
N SER A 149 -18.83 -10.56 18.16
CA SER A 149 -19.16 -9.79 19.36
C SER A 149 -20.65 -9.83 19.69
N LYS A 150 -21.50 -9.61 18.69
CA LYS A 150 -22.96 -9.63 18.85
C LYS A 150 -23.47 -11.01 19.24
N GLN A 151 -22.90 -12.07 18.65
CA GLN A 151 -23.27 -13.45 18.98
C GLN A 151 -22.89 -13.82 20.42
N VAL A 152 -21.69 -13.40 20.86
CA VAL A 152 -21.23 -13.59 22.24
C VAL A 152 -22.15 -12.83 23.21
N GLU A 153 -22.46 -11.57 22.93
CA GLU A 153 -23.37 -10.75 23.74
C GLU A 153 -24.75 -11.39 23.90
N ILE A 154 -25.37 -11.83 22.80
CA ILE A 154 -26.66 -12.56 22.81
C ILE A 154 -26.57 -13.82 23.66
N THR A 155 -25.49 -14.60 23.51
CA THR A 155 -25.29 -15.84 24.26
C THR A 155 -25.20 -15.59 25.76
N TYR A 156 -24.46 -14.57 26.18
CA TYR A 156 -24.32 -14.19 27.59
C TYR A 156 -25.62 -13.60 28.17
N ALA A 157 -26.34 -12.77 27.41
CA ALA A 157 -27.63 -12.23 27.82
C ALA A 157 -28.67 -13.35 28.05
N LEU A 158 -28.75 -14.33 27.14
CA LEU A 158 -29.63 -15.50 27.28
C LEU A 158 -29.26 -16.39 28.47
N ALA A 159 -27.96 -16.56 28.74
CA ALA A 159 -27.48 -17.32 29.89
C ALA A 159 -27.76 -16.60 31.24
N GLY A 160 -27.70 -15.27 31.26
CA GLY A 160 -28.02 -14.44 32.43
C GLY A 160 -29.52 -14.40 32.76
N SER A 161 -30.39 -14.27 31.75
CA SER A 161 -31.85 -14.20 31.95
C SER A 161 -32.46 -15.48 32.54
N ARG A 162 -31.83 -16.65 32.41
CA ARG A 162 -32.33 -17.91 33.00
C ARG A 162 -32.06 -18.08 34.50
N ARG A 163 -31.25 -17.22 35.13
CA ARG A 163 -30.97 -17.30 36.59
C ARG A 163 -31.80 -16.32 37.43
N GLY A 164 -32.64 -15.50 36.80
CA GLY A 164 -33.46 -14.47 37.46
C GLY A 164 -34.97 -14.71 37.38
N ALA A 165 -35.42 -15.90 36.97
CA ALA A 165 -36.83 -16.30 36.92
C ALA A 165 -37.06 -17.53 37.81
#